data_AF-A0A9D8FKU9-F1
#
_entry.id   AF-A0A9D8FKU9-F1
#
_cell.length_a   1.000
_cell.length_b   1.000
_cell.length_c   1.000
_cell.angle_alpha   90.00
_cell.angle_beta   90.00
_cell.angle_gamma   90.00
#
_symmetry.space_group_name_H-M   'P 1'
#
loop_
_entity.id
_entity.type
_entity.pdbx_description
1 polymer ?
#
loop_
_entity_poly.entity_id
_entity_poly.type
_entity_poly.pdbx_seq_one_letter_code
_entity_poly.pdbx_strand_id
1 'polypeptide(L)'
;MNIPQYYKKITFWGLQVYGWLLFSLVIFLKVASTSDQLPLVFLFTILATLTGFTLTSLGRNYFKIINIVEKPFSIIILSAMTAGIIGGILSAALHAFIYPSIFEGYLILHPFPFLAMNHVFVGLLWVVIYMMLKFFQGTVTEFQRRKFADFDKEKALRNEEIALAEAQAHSKDLMAKTLILSKHNDTMEKILEELNKYAPEDYPASRKIQSIVEAAKHDQVEWDDFYFWFDQSNKDYFAKLSKKYTDLSTKELKICAYLKINLPTKEISALSKLQVGTIEQYRIKIRKKLNIKKSESLHDFLNNI
;
A
#
# COMPACT_ATOMS: atom_id res chain seq x y z
N MET A 1 6.45 -27.38 7.65
CA MET A 1 6.11 -27.43 9.08
C MET A 1 6.77 -26.25 9.77
N ASN A 2 6.02 -25.28 10.29
CA ASN A 2 6.59 -24.05 10.85
C ASN A 2 7.15 -24.35 12.25
N ILE A 3 8.46 -24.58 12.35
CA ILE A 3 9.12 -24.84 13.65
C ILE A 3 8.93 -23.60 14.54
N PRO A 4 8.37 -23.73 15.75
CA PRO A 4 8.15 -22.60 16.64
C PRO A 4 9.46 -21.85 16.93
N GLN A 5 9.37 -20.51 17.04
CA GLN A 5 10.52 -19.61 17.28
C GLN A 5 11.40 -20.03 18.46
N TYR A 6 10.79 -20.63 19.49
CA TYR A 6 11.46 -21.17 20.66
C TYR A 6 12.45 -22.30 20.33
N TYR A 7 12.02 -23.27 19.51
CA TYR A 7 12.86 -24.40 19.09
C TYR A 7 14.03 -23.97 18.21
N LYS A 8 13.84 -22.95 17.36
CA LYS A 8 14.93 -22.33 16.58
C LYS A 8 15.99 -21.69 17.48
N LYS A 9 15.59 -21.12 18.63
CA LYS A 9 16.51 -20.53 19.60
C LYS A 9 17.32 -21.58 20.35
N ILE A 10 16.68 -22.68 20.76
CA ILE A 10 17.35 -23.78 21.47
C ILE A 10 18.34 -24.51 20.57
N THR A 11 17.91 -24.91 19.37
CA THR A 11 18.76 -25.62 18.41
C THR A 11 20.02 -24.81 18.06
N PHE A 12 19.87 -23.50 17.84
CA PHE A 12 20.99 -22.60 17.61
C PHE A 12 21.99 -22.57 18.78
N TRP A 13 21.51 -22.37 20.02
CA TRP A 13 22.40 -22.33 21.18
C TRP A 13 23.05 -23.70 21.44
N GLY A 14 22.33 -24.80 21.21
CA GLY A 14 22.87 -26.15 21.27
C GLY A 14 24.03 -26.36 20.28
N LEU A 15 23.84 -25.94 19.03
CA LEU A 15 24.89 -25.97 17.99
C LEU A 15 26.12 -25.12 18.35
N GLN A 16 25.92 -23.93 18.91
CA GLN A 16 27.02 -23.06 19.32
C GLN A 16 27.81 -23.65 20.50
N VAL A 17 27.13 -24.10 21.54
CA VAL A 17 27.79 -24.72 22.71
C VAL A 17 28.55 -25.98 22.28
N TYR A 18 27.94 -26.82 21.44
CA TYR A 18 28.57 -28.04 20.95
C TYR A 18 29.79 -27.75 20.06
N GLY A 19 29.69 -26.77 19.16
CA GLY A 19 30.80 -26.36 18.30
C GLY A 19 32.01 -25.85 19.09
N TRP A 20 31.78 -25.01 20.11
CA TRP A 20 32.83 -24.52 20.99
C TRP A 20 33.44 -25.63 21.85
N LEU A 21 32.63 -26.54 22.41
CA LEU A 21 33.14 -27.69 23.17
C LEU A 21 33.98 -28.63 22.29
N LEU A 22 33.56 -28.91 21.05
CA LEU A 22 34.33 -29.72 20.11
C LEU A 22 35.65 -29.06 19.72
N PHE A 23 35.63 -27.76 19.39
CA PHE A 23 36.83 -27.01 19.07
C PHE A 23 37.84 -27.08 20.21
N SER A 24 37.38 -26.83 21.44
CA SER A 24 38.20 -26.87 22.64
C SER A 24 38.73 -28.26 22.96
N LEU A 25 37.94 -29.30 22.73
CA LEU A 25 38.39 -30.69 22.85
C LEU A 25 39.49 -31.01 21.84
N VAL A 26 39.34 -30.60 20.58
CA VAL A 26 40.35 -30.83 19.53
C VAL A 26 41.66 -30.10 19.84
N ILE A 27 41.59 -28.84 20.29
CA ILE A 27 42.77 -28.08 20.71
C ILE A 27 43.42 -28.73 21.93
N PHE A 28 42.64 -29.10 22.94
CA PHE A 28 43.15 -29.77 24.12
C PHE A 28 43.85 -31.07 23.78
N LEU A 29 43.24 -31.97 23.00
CA LEU A 29 43.84 -33.24 22.61
C LEU A 29 45.13 -33.05 21.80
N LYS A 30 45.15 -32.07 20.88
CA LYS A 30 46.33 -31.76 20.06
C LYS A 30 47.49 -31.18 20.87
N VAL A 31 47.22 -30.46 21.97
CA VAL A 31 48.27 -29.88 22.81
C VAL A 31 48.69 -30.84 23.93
N ALA A 32 47.75 -31.60 24.49
CA ALA A 32 48.00 -32.64 25.49
C ALA A 32 48.97 -33.72 25.00
N SER A 33 49.02 -33.99 23.70
CA SER A 33 49.98 -34.92 23.10
C SER A 33 51.41 -34.39 23.02
N THR A 34 51.65 -33.11 23.33
CA THR A 34 52.87 -32.40 22.91
C THR A 34 53.52 -31.52 23.96
N SER A 35 52.90 -31.32 25.14
CA SER A 35 53.44 -30.45 26.20
C SER A 35 53.31 -31.06 27.60
N ASP A 36 54.35 -30.93 28.43
CA ASP A 36 54.32 -31.32 29.86
C ASP A 36 53.49 -30.36 30.74
N GLN A 37 52.98 -29.25 30.18
CA GLN A 37 52.22 -28.21 30.91
C GLN A 37 50.70 -28.38 30.77
N LEU A 38 50.21 -29.62 30.92
CA LEU A 38 48.81 -30.00 30.74
C LEU A 38 47.79 -29.11 31.51
N PRO A 39 48.01 -28.71 32.78
CA PRO A 39 47.03 -27.92 33.54
C PRO A 39 46.85 -26.49 33.01
N LEU A 40 47.92 -25.85 32.55
CA LEU A 40 47.90 -24.49 32.01
C LEU A 40 47.23 -24.44 30.65
N VAL A 41 47.54 -25.40 29.78
CA VAL A 41 46.89 -25.58 28.47
C VAL A 41 45.38 -25.77 28.63
N PHE A 42 44.96 -26.58 29.60
CA PHE A 42 43.55 -26.79 29.90
C PHE A 42 42.86 -25.48 30.32
N LEU A 43 43.49 -24.71 31.21
CA LEU A 43 42.98 -23.42 31.67
C LEU A 43 42.84 -22.42 30.52
N PHE A 44 43.86 -22.26 29.68
CA PHE A 44 43.82 -21.35 28.53
C PHE A 44 42.76 -21.76 27.50
N THR A 45 42.60 -23.05 27.28
CA THR A 45 41.55 -23.57 26.37
C THR A 45 40.16 -23.24 26.90
N ILE A 46 39.91 -23.40 28.20
CA ILE A 46 38.63 -23.03 28.83
C ILE A 46 38.37 -21.52 28.72
N LEU A 47 39.36 -20.69 29.09
CA LEU A 47 39.25 -19.24 29.01
C LEU A 47 38.95 -18.80 27.57
N ALA A 48 39.65 -19.39 26.60
CA ALA A 48 39.45 -19.12 25.20
C ALA A 48 38.03 -19.41 24.72
N THR A 49 37.48 -20.55 25.14
CA THR A 49 36.10 -20.97 24.84
C THR A 49 35.07 -20.01 25.40
N LEU A 50 35.26 -19.59 26.67
CA LEU A 50 34.38 -18.67 27.37
C LEU A 50 34.37 -17.28 26.70
N THR A 51 35.54 -16.77 26.31
CA THR A 51 35.66 -15.48 25.60
C THR A 51 34.98 -15.52 24.23
N GLY A 52 35.15 -16.59 23.45
CA GLY A 52 34.46 -16.76 22.17
C GLY A 52 32.93 -16.80 22.30
N PHE A 53 32.44 -17.47 23.34
CA PHE A 53 31.01 -17.54 23.64
C PHE A 53 30.41 -16.19 24.04
N THR A 54 31.07 -15.43 24.93
CA THR A 54 30.56 -14.13 25.42
C THR A 54 30.49 -13.09 24.30
N LEU A 55 31.52 -13.00 23.45
CA LEU A 55 31.53 -12.10 22.28
C LEU A 55 30.43 -12.43 21.27
N THR A 56 30.22 -13.73 20.98
CA THR A 56 29.13 -14.18 20.09
C THR A 56 27.76 -13.79 20.63
N SER A 57 27.58 -13.91 21.95
CA SER A 57 26.34 -13.52 22.65
C SER A 57 26.10 -12.00 22.59
N LEU A 58 27.12 -11.19 22.86
CA LEU A 58 27.06 -9.73 22.83
C LEU A 58 26.78 -9.19 21.43
N GLY A 59 27.48 -9.70 20.41
CA GLY A 59 27.25 -9.33 19.01
C GLY A 59 25.79 -9.55 18.62
N ARG A 60 25.20 -10.70 18.97
CA ARG A 60 23.80 -10.98 18.67
C ARG A 60 22.83 -10.00 19.33
N ASN A 61 23.06 -9.63 20.59
CA ASN A 61 22.20 -8.68 21.29
C ASN A 61 22.27 -7.29 20.64
N TYR A 62 23.47 -6.84 20.26
CA TYR A 62 23.66 -5.61 19.50
C TYR A 62 22.86 -5.61 18.18
N PHE A 63 22.91 -6.69 17.40
CA PHE A 63 22.18 -6.77 16.13
C PHE A 63 20.66 -6.93 16.27
N LYS A 64 20.17 -7.55 17.36
CA LYS A 64 18.72 -7.57 17.66
C LYS A 64 18.18 -6.18 17.93
N ILE A 65 18.94 -5.34 18.64
CA ILE A 65 18.55 -3.96 18.95
C ILE A 65 18.42 -3.14 17.67
N ILE A 66 19.27 -3.41 16.67
CA ILE A 66 19.32 -2.65 15.44
C ILE A 66 18.25 -3.08 14.42
N ASN A 67 17.59 -4.24 14.58
CA ASN A 67 16.37 -4.63 13.85
C ASN A 67 16.43 -4.55 12.31
N ILE A 68 17.63 -4.74 11.74
CA ILE A 68 17.95 -4.37 10.35
C ILE A 68 17.83 -5.54 9.34
N VAL A 69 17.82 -6.83 9.72
CA VAL A 69 17.80 -7.95 8.74
C VAL A 69 16.75 -9.03 9.05
N GLU A 70 16.20 -9.68 8.02
CA GLU A 70 15.46 -10.93 8.17
C GLU A 70 16.28 -11.98 8.94
N LYS A 71 15.59 -12.64 9.87
CA LYS A 71 16.11 -12.97 11.21
C LYS A 71 17.03 -14.20 11.38
N PRO A 72 17.26 -15.14 10.42
CA PRO A 72 18.16 -16.27 10.71
C PRO A 72 19.51 -16.24 9.97
N PHE A 73 19.55 -15.95 8.66
CA PHE A 73 20.72 -16.32 7.84
C PHE A 73 21.91 -15.37 7.99
N SER A 74 21.66 -14.06 8.02
CA SER A 74 22.69 -13.03 8.26
C SER A 74 23.32 -13.15 9.65
N ILE A 75 22.52 -13.52 10.66
CA ILE A 75 22.99 -13.74 12.03
C ILE A 75 23.90 -14.97 12.09
N ILE A 76 23.55 -16.05 11.38
CA ILE A 76 24.36 -17.27 11.31
C ILE A 76 25.71 -16.96 10.66
N ILE A 77 25.71 -16.33 9.49
CA ILE A 77 26.95 -15.98 8.75
C ILE A 77 27.84 -15.07 9.61
N LEU A 78 27.27 -14.04 10.22
CA LEU A 78 28.04 -13.12 11.04
C LEU A 78 28.58 -13.78 12.31
N SER A 79 27.79 -14.63 12.97
CA SER A 79 28.25 -15.41 14.13
C SER A 79 29.39 -16.36 13.78
N ALA A 80 29.33 -16.99 12.60
CA ALA A 80 30.37 -17.87 12.09
C ALA A 80 31.65 -17.09 11.76
N MET A 81 31.52 -15.90 11.15
CA MET A 81 32.67 -15.02 10.88
C MET A 81 33.33 -14.55 12.18
N THR A 82 32.55 -14.10 13.18
CA THR A 82 33.11 -13.69 14.47
C THR A 82 33.77 -14.84 15.21
N ALA A 83 33.18 -16.04 15.20
CA ALA A 83 33.76 -17.23 15.82
C ALA A 83 35.07 -17.65 15.14
N GLY A 84 35.13 -17.60 13.80
CA GLY A 84 36.33 -17.93 13.03
C GLY A 84 37.49 -16.95 13.27
N ILE A 85 37.21 -15.65 13.26
CA ILE A 85 38.24 -14.61 13.47
C ILE A 85 38.79 -14.69 14.91
N ILE A 86 37.91 -14.77 15.91
CA ILE A 86 38.32 -14.83 17.31
C ILE A 86 39.04 -16.16 17.60
N GLY A 87 38.51 -17.28 17.12
CA GLY A 87 39.15 -18.59 17.27
C GLY A 87 40.53 -18.66 16.62
N GLY A 88 40.71 -18.02 15.45
CA GLY A 88 42.00 -17.91 14.77
C GLY A 88 43.04 -17.10 15.56
N ILE A 89 42.67 -15.91 16.04
CA ILE A 89 43.55 -15.05 16.83
C ILE A 89 44.01 -15.77 18.11
N LEU A 90 43.07 -16.46 18.76
CA LEU A 90 43.28 -17.12 20.03
C LEU A 90 44.09 -18.41 19.88
N SER A 91 43.87 -19.17 18.81
CA SER A 91 44.67 -20.34 18.44
C SER A 91 46.11 -19.94 18.11
N ALA A 92 46.31 -18.83 17.39
CA ALA A 92 47.63 -18.29 17.09
C ALA A 92 48.36 -17.83 18.36
N ALA A 93 47.66 -17.15 19.28
CA ALA A 93 48.21 -16.74 20.58
C ALA A 93 48.62 -17.95 21.45
N LEU A 94 47.80 -19.02 21.46
CA LEU A 94 48.11 -20.27 22.15
C LEU A 94 49.33 -20.97 21.55
N HIS A 95 49.45 -21.05 20.21
CA HIS A 95 50.62 -21.65 19.56
C HIS A 95 51.90 -20.87 19.85
N ALA A 96 51.84 -19.54 19.86
CA ALA A 96 52.96 -18.68 20.22
C ALA A 96 53.41 -18.87 21.68
N PHE A 97 52.46 -19.16 22.60
CA PHE A 97 52.74 -19.40 24.00
C PHE A 97 53.24 -20.83 24.29
N ILE A 98 52.71 -21.84 23.61
CA ILE A 98 53.05 -23.26 23.84
C ILE A 98 54.40 -23.63 23.18
N TYR A 99 54.73 -23.06 22.02
CA TYR A 99 55.96 -23.34 21.30
C TYR A 99 56.87 -22.11 21.17
N PRO A 100 57.32 -21.52 22.30
CA PRO A 100 58.07 -20.27 22.28
C PRO A 100 59.38 -20.40 21.51
N SER A 101 60.07 -21.55 21.51
CA SER A 101 61.36 -21.73 20.81
C SER A 101 61.26 -21.82 19.28
N ILE A 102 60.21 -22.46 18.75
CA ILE A 102 59.92 -22.52 17.30
C ILE A 102 59.44 -21.14 16.82
N PHE A 103 58.63 -20.48 17.64
CA PHE A 103 58.11 -19.15 17.36
C PHE A 103 59.24 -18.11 17.43
N GLU A 104 60.11 -18.15 18.44
CA GLU A 104 61.30 -17.30 18.56
C GLU A 104 62.24 -17.46 17.36
N GLY A 105 62.57 -18.68 16.94
CA GLY A 105 63.44 -18.89 15.77
C GLY A 105 62.91 -18.26 14.48
N TYR A 106 61.60 -18.35 14.23
CA TYR A 106 60.96 -17.79 13.04
C TYR A 106 60.72 -16.27 13.15
N LEU A 107 60.36 -15.77 14.34
CA LEU A 107 60.19 -14.34 14.61
C LEU A 107 61.52 -13.59 14.60
N ILE A 108 62.62 -14.22 14.99
CA ILE A 108 63.96 -13.62 14.94
C ILE A 108 64.45 -13.50 13.49
N LEU A 109 64.15 -14.49 12.64
CA LEU A 109 64.52 -14.47 11.21
C LEU A 109 63.64 -13.53 10.37
N HIS A 110 62.32 -13.47 10.63
CA HIS A 110 61.36 -12.67 9.84
C HIS A 110 60.23 -12.04 10.68
N PRO A 111 60.53 -11.07 11.59
CA PRO A 111 59.51 -10.47 12.46
C PRO A 111 58.55 -9.54 11.71
N PHE A 112 59.09 -8.75 10.78
CA PHE A 112 58.34 -7.71 10.06
C PHE A 112 57.31 -8.25 9.04
N PRO A 113 57.61 -9.28 8.23
CA PRO A 113 56.66 -9.78 7.23
C PRO A 113 55.40 -10.40 7.83
N PHE A 114 55.52 -11.11 8.96
CA PHE A 114 54.38 -11.79 9.59
C PHE A 114 53.39 -10.80 10.24
N LEU A 115 53.90 -9.80 10.98
CA LEU A 115 53.09 -8.73 11.54
C LEU A 115 52.43 -7.89 10.43
N ALA A 116 53.18 -7.54 9.38
CA ALA A 116 52.66 -6.80 8.24
C ALA A 116 51.53 -7.57 7.53
N MET A 117 51.70 -8.88 7.30
CA MET A 117 50.70 -9.73 6.65
C MET A 117 49.41 -9.80 7.49
N ASN A 118 49.50 -9.95 8.80
CA ASN A 118 48.33 -9.95 9.69
C ASN A 118 47.58 -8.60 9.66
N HIS A 119 48.28 -7.47 9.72
CA HIS A 119 47.66 -6.15 9.62
C HIS A 119 46.96 -5.92 8.26
N VAL A 120 47.54 -6.43 7.17
CA VAL A 120 46.90 -6.39 5.84
C VAL A 120 45.62 -7.23 5.83
N PHE A 121 45.64 -8.45 6.38
CA PHE A 121 44.44 -9.27 6.49
C PHE A 121 43.34 -8.61 7.32
N VAL A 122 43.68 -8.04 8.48
CA VAL A 122 42.74 -7.31 9.34
C VAL A 122 42.15 -6.10 8.59
N GLY A 123 42.98 -5.34 7.88
CA GLY A 123 42.54 -4.20 7.08
C GLY A 123 41.56 -4.61 5.97
N LEU A 124 41.88 -5.66 5.20
CA LEU A 124 40.99 -6.20 4.17
C LEU A 124 39.66 -6.69 4.76
N LEU A 125 39.70 -7.31 5.94
CA LEU A 125 38.50 -7.77 6.63
C LEU A 125 37.59 -6.59 7.03
N TRP A 126 38.17 -5.51 7.57
CA TRP A 126 37.44 -4.27 7.86
C TRP A 126 36.83 -3.63 6.62
N VAL A 127 37.53 -3.65 5.48
CA VAL A 127 37.01 -3.14 4.20
C VAL A 127 35.81 -3.97 3.74
N VAL A 128 35.89 -5.30 3.80
CA VAL A 128 34.77 -6.19 3.44
C VAL A 128 33.57 -5.97 4.37
N ILE A 129 33.80 -5.87 5.68
CA ILE A 129 32.74 -5.56 6.66
C ILE A 129 32.10 -4.20 6.33
N TYR A 130 32.89 -3.17 6.05
CA TYR A 130 32.39 -1.86 5.68
C TYR A 130 31.53 -1.89 4.41
N MET A 131 32.00 -2.58 3.35
CA MET A 131 31.24 -2.75 2.11
C MET A 131 29.93 -3.51 2.33
N MET A 132 29.95 -4.58 3.14
CA MET A 132 28.74 -5.32 3.52
C MET A 132 27.76 -4.44 4.28
N LEU A 133 28.22 -3.65 5.26
CA LEU A 133 27.36 -2.73 6.01
C LEU A 133 26.73 -1.66 5.10
N LYS A 134 27.49 -1.10 4.16
CA LYS A 134 26.99 -0.12 3.18
C LYS A 134 25.95 -0.71 2.22
N PHE A 135 26.22 -1.90 1.67
CA PHE A 135 25.27 -2.62 0.82
C PHE A 135 23.97 -2.93 1.59
N PHE A 136 24.12 -3.35 2.85
CA PHE A 136 23.00 -3.69 3.70
C PHE A 136 22.15 -2.46 4.03
N GLN A 137 22.77 -1.33 4.39
CA GLN A 137 22.08 -0.05 4.58
C GLN A 137 21.28 0.37 3.35
N GLY A 138 21.88 0.29 2.16
CA GLY A 138 21.19 0.64 0.91
C GLY A 138 19.95 -0.22 0.66
N THR A 139 20.06 -1.53 0.88
CA THR A 139 18.93 -2.47 0.71
C THR A 139 17.78 -2.17 1.67
N VAL A 140 18.09 -1.81 2.92
CA VAL A 140 17.08 -1.47 3.95
C VAL A 140 16.37 -0.16 3.63
N THR A 141 17.13 0.87 3.24
CA THR A 141 16.55 2.17 2.87
C THR A 141 15.60 2.03 1.69
N GLU A 142 15.97 1.23 0.69
CA GLU A 142 15.13 0.95 -0.47
C GLU A 142 13.84 0.21 -0.08
N PHE A 143 13.94 -0.78 0.81
CA PHE A 143 12.77 -1.50 1.32
C PHE A 143 11.82 -0.60 2.12
N GLN A 144 12.36 0.28 2.97
CA GLN A 144 11.56 1.28 3.70
C GLN A 144 10.88 2.24 2.73
N ARG A 145 11.62 2.74 1.73
CA ARG A 145 11.09 3.66 0.72
C ARG A 145 9.93 3.03 -0.06
N ARG A 146 10.05 1.75 -0.45
CA ARG A 146 8.96 1.01 -1.10
C ARG A 146 7.73 0.89 -0.21
N LYS A 147 7.91 0.51 1.06
CA LYS A 147 6.80 0.45 2.01
C LYS A 147 6.10 1.79 2.22
N PHE A 148 6.86 2.89 2.33
CA PHE A 148 6.28 4.23 2.43
C PHE A 148 5.54 4.62 1.15
N ALA A 149 6.10 4.36 -0.03
CA ALA A 149 5.45 4.63 -1.31
C ALA A 149 4.16 3.81 -1.50
N ASP A 150 4.17 2.53 -1.13
CA ASP A 150 2.98 1.67 -1.18
C ASP A 150 1.90 2.15 -0.22
N PHE A 151 2.28 2.54 1.00
CA PHE A 151 1.36 3.10 2.00
C PHE A 151 0.76 4.44 1.54
N ASP A 152 1.57 5.34 0.98
CA ASP A 152 1.11 6.62 0.45
C ASP A 152 0.17 6.43 -0.74
N LYS A 153 0.46 5.45 -1.61
CA LYS A 153 -0.40 5.08 -2.74
C LYS A 153 -1.73 4.51 -2.27
N GLU A 154 -1.73 3.61 -1.29
CA GLU A 154 -2.96 3.06 -0.69
C GLU A 154 -3.81 4.15 -0.05
N LYS A 155 -3.17 5.07 0.68
CA LYS A 155 -3.85 6.23 1.27
C LYS A 155 -4.44 7.16 0.21
N ALA A 156 -3.73 7.41 -0.88
CA ALA A 156 -4.23 8.23 -2.00
C ALA A 156 -5.46 7.59 -2.66
N LEU A 157 -5.40 6.28 -2.94
CA LEU A 157 -6.53 5.52 -3.50
C LEU A 157 -7.75 5.56 -2.58
N ARG A 158 -7.55 5.32 -1.28
CA ARG A 158 -8.64 5.37 -0.30
C ARG A 158 -9.27 6.77 -0.20
N ASN A 159 -8.47 7.83 -0.26
CA ASN A 159 -8.98 9.20 -0.26
C ASN A 159 -9.78 9.49 -1.54
N GLU A 160 -9.35 8.98 -2.69
CA GLU A 160 -10.09 9.09 -3.96
C GLU A 160 -11.42 8.34 -3.90
N GLU A 161 -11.44 7.13 -3.34
CA GLU A 161 -12.67 6.35 -3.14
C GLU A 161 -13.67 7.07 -2.21
N ILE A 162 -13.20 7.66 -1.10
CA ILE A 162 -14.04 8.43 -0.18
C ILE A 162 -14.60 9.66 -0.89
N ALA A 163 -13.77 10.43 -1.60
CA ALA A 163 -14.22 11.61 -2.35
C ALA A 163 -15.27 11.26 -3.41
N LEU A 164 -15.11 10.12 -4.10
CA LEU A 164 -16.08 9.63 -5.07
C LEU A 164 -17.39 9.21 -4.40
N ALA A 165 -17.33 8.53 -3.25
CA ALA A 165 -18.51 8.14 -2.49
C ALA A 165 -19.27 9.36 -1.93
N GLU A 166 -18.56 10.37 -1.43
CA GLU A 166 -19.15 11.63 -0.97
C GLU A 166 -19.81 12.40 -2.12
N ALA A 167 -19.16 12.49 -3.28
CA ALA A 167 -19.74 13.10 -4.47
C ALA A 167 -21.01 12.37 -4.93
N GLN A 168 -21.03 11.04 -4.89
CA GLN A 168 -22.22 10.24 -5.21
C GLN A 168 -23.35 10.38 -4.18
N ALA A 169 -23.02 10.50 -2.89
CA ALA A 169 -24.02 10.72 -1.85
C ALA A 169 -24.65 12.11 -2.00
N HIS A 170 -23.82 13.14 -2.16
CA HIS A 170 -24.28 14.51 -2.40
C HIS A 170 -25.13 14.60 -3.67
N SER A 171 -24.72 13.87 -4.71
CA SER A 171 -25.47 13.72 -5.95
C SER A 171 -26.89 13.20 -5.75
N LYS A 172 -27.07 12.16 -4.93
CA LYS A 172 -28.39 11.59 -4.66
C LYS A 172 -29.27 12.53 -3.86
N ASP A 173 -28.71 13.24 -2.87
CA ASP A 173 -29.45 14.22 -2.07
C ASP A 173 -29.96 15.39 -2.94
N LEU A 174 -29.10 15.92 -3.81
CA LEU A 174 -29.47 17.04 -4.67
C LEU A 174 -30.56 16.63 -5.69
N MET A 175 -30.44 15.45 -6.30
CA MET A 175 -31.50 14.90 -7.16
C MET A 175 -32.83 14.76 -6.42
N ALA A 176 -32.81 14.23 -5.19
CA ALA A 176 -34.02 14.05 -4.41
C ALA A 176 -34.72 15.40 -4.15
N LYS A 177 -33.93 16.44 -3.85
CA LYS A 177 -34.43 17.82 -3.73
C LYS A 177 -35.02 18.34 -5.04
N THR A 178 -34.34 18.14 -6.17
CA THR A 178 -34.85 18.51 -7.50
C THR A 178 -36.18 17.82 -7.81
N LEU A 179 -36.30 16.53 -7.49
CA LEU A 179 -37.52 15.77 -7.70
C LEU A 179 -38.69 16.29 -6.86
N ILE A 180 -38.44 16.63 -5.59
CA ILE A 180 -39.44 17.24 -4.70
C ILE A 180 -39.92 18.57 -5.28
N LEU A 181 -39.01 19.43 -5.74
CA LEU A 181 -39.33 20.72 -6.35
C LEU A 181 -40.12 20.56 -7.66
N SER A 182 -39.74 19.60 -8.49
CA SER A 182 -40.52 19.26 -9.70
C SER A 182 -41.94 18.85 -9.36
N LYS A 183 -42.12 17.97 -8.36
CA LYS A 183 -43.44 17.51 -7.93
C LYS A 183 -44.28 18.65 -7.34
N HIS A 184 -43.65 19.60 -6.63
CA HIS A 184 -44.30 20.82 -6.15
C HIS A 184 -44.82 21.65 -7.34
N ASN A 185 -43.99 21.89 -8.34
CA ASN A 185 -44.38 22.62 -9.54
C ASN A 185 -45.49 21.92 -10.36
N ASP A 186 -45.46 20.60 -10.48
CA ASP A 186 -46.54 19.81 -11.11
C ASP A 186 -47.86 19.94 -10.36
N THR A 187 -47.80 19.98 -9.02
CA THR A 187 -48.99 20.16 -8.19
C THR A 187 -49.58 21.56 -8.39
N MET A 188 -48.73 22.58 -8.49
CA MET A 188 -49.15 23.95 -8.83
C MET A 188 -49.79 24.03 -10.22
N GLU A 189 -49.26 23.29 -11.20
CA GLU A 189 -49.84 23.22 -12.55
C GLU A 189 -51.22 22.55 -12.55
N LYS A 190 -51.40 21.45 -11.80
CA LYS A 190 -52.72 20.82 -11.60
C LYS A 190 -53.73 21.74 -10.91
N ILE A 191 -53.28 22.54 -9.93
CA ILE A 191 -54.14 23.53 -9.26
C ILE A 191 -54.63 24.56 -10.28
N LEU A 192 -53.77 25.03 -11.20
CA LEU A 192 -54.15 25.95 -12.27
C LEU A 192 -55.11 25.30 -13.27
N GLU A 193 -54.88 24.04 -13.64
CA GLU A 193 -55.79 23.29 -14.54
C GLU A 193 -57.19 23.15 -13.94
N GLU A 194 -57.29 22.72 -12.68
CA GLU A 194 -58.58 22.62 -11.98
C GLU A 194 -59.22 24.00 -11.77
N LEU A 195 -58.44 25.04 -11.46
CA LEU A 195 -58.94 26.41 -11.35
C LEU A 195 -59.56 26.88 -12.67
N ASN A 196 -58.88 26.69 -13.80
CA ASN A 196 -59.36 27.10 -15.12
C ASN A 196 -60.63 26.35 -15.54
N LYS A 197 -60.83 25.12 -15.05
CA LYS A 197 -62.03 24.33 -15.31
C LYS A 197 -63.29 24.90 -14.64
N TYR A 198 -63.16 25.47 -13.44
CA TYR A 198 -64.30 26.00 -12.67
C TYR A 198 -64.40 27.53 -12.66
N ALA A 199 -63.31 28.24 -12.95
CA ALA A 199 -63.23 29.69 -12.96
C ALA A 199 -62.29 30.16 -14.10
N PRO A 200 -62.81 30.34 -15.33
CA PRO A 200 -62.05 30.84 -16.47
C PRO A 200 -61.37 32.19 -16.20
N GLU A 201 -60.34 32.54 -16.99
CA GLU A 201 -59.47 33.73 -16.82
C GLU A 201 -60.22 35.08 -16.66
N ASP A 202 -61.46 35.15 -17.12
CA ASP A 202 -62.30 36.36 -17.03
C ASP A 202 -62.64 36.75 -15.58
N TYR A 203 -62.60 35.80 -14.63
CA TYR A 203 -62.88 36.06 -13.23
C TYR A 203 -61.72 36.77 -12.51
N PRO A 204 -61.95 37.93 -11.83
CA PRO A 204 -60.90 38.65 -11.09
C PRO A 204 -60.22 37.81 -10.00
N ALA A 205 -60.97 36.93 -9.35
CA ALA A 205 -60.45 36.00 -8.35
C ALA A 205 -59.54 34.92 -8.96
N SER A 206 -59.85 34.45 -10.18
CA SER A 206 -59.01 33.48 -10.91
C SER A 206 -57.64 34.08 -11.23
N ARG A 207 -57.59 35.31 -11.77
CA ARG A 207 -56.33 36.05 -12.01
C ARG A 207 -55.49 36.25 -10.75
N LYS A 208 -56.12 36.51 -9.59
CA LYS A 208 -55.42 36.67 -8.30
C LYS A 208 -54.84 35.34 -7.80
N ILE A 209 -55.56 34.24 -7.96
CA ILE A 209 -55.09 32.89 -7.57
C ILE A 209 -53.98 32.43 -8.52
N GLN A 210 -54.13 32.67 -9.83
CA GLN A 210 -53.09 32.37 -10.82
C GLN A 210 -51.77 33.09 -10.47
N SER A 211 -51.81 34.39 -10.16
CA SER A 211 -50.59 35.13 -9.80
C SER A 211 -49.95 34.67 -8.49
N ILE A 212 -50.74 34.22 -7.51
CA ILE A 212 -50.22 33.62 -6.27
C ILE A 212 -49.56 32.28 -6.56
N VAL A 213 -50.17 31.44 -7.41
CA VAL A 213 -49.63 30.13 -7.77
C VAL A 213 -48.38 30.27 -8.63
N GLU A 214 -48.34 31.24 -9.55
CA GLU A 214 -47.15 31.59 -10.32
C GLU A 214 -46.01 32.08 -9.43
N ALA A 215 -46.31 32.91 -8.41
CA ALA A 215 -45.32 33.33 -7.42
C ALA A 215 -44.88 32.20 -6.46
N ALA A 216 -45.70 31.16 -6.28
CA ALA A 216 -45.43 30.01 -5.39
C ALA A 216 -44.76 28.82 -6.10
N LYS A 217 -44.74 28.82 -7.43
CA LYS A 217 -43.87 27.93 -8.20
C LYS A 217 -42.43 28.29 -7.85
N HIS A 218 -41.64 27.29 -7.48
CA HIS A 218 -40.21 27.53 -7.33
C HIS A 218 -39.64 27.90 -8.70
N ASP A 219 -38.82 28.95 -8.73
CA ASP A 219 -37.89 29.18 -9.84
C ASP A 219 -37.19 27.86 -10.12
N GLN A 220 -37.11 27.52 -11.40
CA GLN A 220 -36.69 26.21 -11.88
C GLN A 220 -35.48 25.75 -11.07
N VAL A 221 -35.45 24.48 -10.63
CA VAL A 221 -34.13 23.86 -10.56
C VAL A 221 -33.67 23.85 -12.00
N GLU A 222 -32.88 24.85 -12.34
CA GLU A 222 -32.46 25.08 -13.70
C GLU A 222 -31.75 23.81 -14.14
N TRP A 223 -32.02 23.40 -15.37
CA TRP A 223 -31.24 22.35 -15.99
C TRP A 223 -29.73 22.56 -15.80
N ASP A 224 -29.31 23.81 -15.62
CA ASP A 224 -27.93 24.23 -15.38
C ASP A 224 -27.40 23.78 -14.01
N ASP A 225 -28.21 23.77 -12.95
CA ASP A 225 -27.85 23.19 -11.65
C ASP A 225 -27.67 21.67 -11.77
N PHE A 226 -28.62 21.01 -12.46
CA PHE A 226 -28.51 19.58 -12.76
C PHE A 226 -27.26 19.31 -13.61
N TYR A 227 -26.99 20.14 -14.62
CA TYR A 227 -25.86 19.97 -15.52
C TYR A 227 -24.54 20.10 -14.77
N PHE A 228 -24.39 21.15 -13.96
CA PHE A 228 -23.19 21.42 -13.17
C PHE A 228 -22.86 20.28 -12.21
N TRP A 229 -23.86 19.80 -11.46
CA TRP A 229 -23.67 18.68 -10.55
C TRP A 229 -23.42 17.35 -11.30
N PHE A 230 -24.13 17.09 -12.40
CA PHE A 230 -23.98 15.86 -13.17
C PHE A 230 -22.56 15.73 -13.73
N ASP A 231 -22.02 16.82 -14.27
CA ASP A 231 -20.70 16.85 -14.89
C ASP A 231 -19.57 16.80 -13.86
N GLN A 232 -19.78 17.35 -12.65
CA GLN A 232 -18.87 17.14 -11.51
C GLN A 232 -18.75 15.66 -11.12
N SER A 233 -19.89 14.97 -11.02
CA SER A 233 -19.92 13.55 -10.62
C SER A 233 -19.50 12.60 -11.75
N ASN A 234 -19.71 13.01 -13.01
CA ASN A 234 -19.39 12.24 -14.20
C ASN A 234 -18.47 13.05 -15.11
N LYS A 235 -17.18 13.09 -14.76
CA LYS A 235 -16.14 13.89 -15.44
C LYS A 235 -16.29 13.88 -16.97
N ASP A 236 -16.60 15.04 -17.52
CA ASP A 236 -16.73 15.34 -18.95
C ASP A 236 -17.77 14.49 -19.69
N TYR A 237 -18.80 13.98 -19.01
CA TYR A 237 -19.74 13.05 -19.63
C TYR A 237 -20.47 13.67 -20.83
N PHE A 238 -20.97 14.89 -20.69
CA PHE A 238 -21.66 15.56 -21.80
C PHE A 238 -20.71 15.84 -22.95
N ALA A 239 -19.45 16.21 -22.67
CA ALA A 239 -18.43 16.41 -23.69
C ALA A 239 -18.07 15.10 -24.41
N LYS A 240 -17.90 14.00 -23.69
CA LYS A 240 -17.64 12.66 -24.26
C LYS A 240 -18.80 12.18 -25.12
N LEU A 241 -20.03 12.32 -24.62
CA LEU A 241 -21.23 11.83 -25.28
C LEU A 241 -21.52 12.64 -26.55
N SER A 242 -21.43 13.98 -26.49
CA SER A 242 -21.64 14.86 -27.65
C SER A 242 -20.54 14.73 -28.70
N LYS A 243 -19.28 14.54 -28.28
CA LYS A 243 -18.16 14.32 -29.20
C LYS A 243 -18.24 12.98 -29.92
N LYS A 244 -18.68 11.92 -29.23
CA LYS A 244 -18.79 10.56 -29.79
C LYS A 244 -20.06 10.36 -30.61
N TYR A 245 -21.16 11.02 -30.24
CA TYR A 245 -22.45 10.88 -30.89
C TYR A 245 -23.05 12.26 -31.19
N THR A 246 -22.60 12.84 -32.30
CA THR A 246 -22.98 14.19 -32.75
C THR A 246 -24.46 14.31 -33.14
N ASP A 247 -25.14 13.19 -33.40
CA ASP A 247 -26.54 13.16 -33.84
C ASP A 247 -27.55 13.29 -32.68
N LEU A 248 -27.07 13.33 -31.43
CA LEU A 248 -27.90 13.52 -30.25
C LEU A 248 -28.26 15.01 -30.09
N SER A 249 -29.55 15.29 -30.02
CA SER A 249 -30.05 16.62 -29.66
C SER A 249 -29.82 16.92 -28.17
N THR A 250 -29.83 18.19 -27.80
CA THR A 250 -29.71 18.62 -26.39
C THR A 250 -30.74 17.93 -25.49
N LYS A 251 -32.00 17.78 -25.94
CA LYS A 251 -33.06 17.07 -25.20
C LYS A 251 -32.73 15.59 -24.97
N GLU A 252 -32.19 14.91 -25.99
CA GLU A 252 -31.77 13.51 -25.88
C GLU A 252 -30.57 13.35 -24.94
N LEU A 253 -29.63 14.30 -24.92
CA LEU A 253 -28.53 14.33 -23.95
C LEU A 253 -29.06 14.47 -22.51
N LYS A 254 -30.07 15.32 -22.28
CA LYS A 254 -30.72 15.42 -20.96
C LYS A 254 -31.31 14.09 -20.51
N ILE A 255 -32.03 13.41 -21.41
CA ILE A 255 -32.62 12.10 -21.12
C ILE A 255 -31.53 11.04 -20.89
N CYS A 256 -30.43 11.06 -21.63
CA CYS A 256 -29.30 10.15 -21.39
C CYS A 256 -28.70 10.34 -19.99
N ALA A 257 -28.59 11.58 -19.53
CA ALA A 257 -28.13 11.89 -18.17
C ALA A 257 -29.09 11.29 -17.13
N TYR A 258 -30.40 11.53 -17.26
CA TYR A 258 -31.42 10.94 -16.37
C TYR A 258 -31.43 9.41 -16.38
N LEU A 259 -31.13 8.78 -17.51
CA LEU A 259 -31.03 7.33 -17.63
C LEU A 259 -29.75 6.76 -16.99
N LYS A 260 -28.63 7.48 -17.04
CA LYS A 260 -27.37 7.07 -16.40
C LYS A 260 -27.51 7.04 -14.87
N ILE A 261 -28.25 7.99 -14.30
CA ILE A 261 -28.53 8.03 -12.85
C ILE A 261 -29.67 7.10 -12.42
N ASN A 262 -30.13 6.24 -13.34
CA ASN A 262 -31.14 5.21 -13.12
C ASN A 262 -32.51 5.74 -12.64
N LEU A 263 -32.94 6.90 -13.13
CA LEU A 263 -34.28 7.39 -12.82
C LEU A 263 -35.36 6.54 -13.52
N PRO A 264 -36.46 6.20 -12.83
CA PRO A 264 -37.59 5.52 -13.45
C PRO A 264 -38.28 6.45 -14.47
N THR A 265 -38.84 5.88 -15.55
CA THR A 265 -39.46 6.64 -16.65
C THR A 265 -40.50 7.67 -16.18
N LYS A 266 -41.24 7.36 -15.09
CA LYS A 266 -42.22 8.28 -14.50
C LYS A 266 -41.59 9.54 -13.89
N GLU A 267 -40.41 9.42 -13.29
CA GLU A 267 -39.70 10.56 -12.72
C GLU A 267 -39.02 11.40 -13.81
N ILE A 268 -38.46 10.73 -14.83
CA ILE A 268 -37.94 11.43 -16.02
C ILE A 268 -39.07 12.24 -16.70
N SER A 269 -40.26 11.65 -16.81
CA SER A 269 -41.45 12.28 -17.37
C SER A 269 -41.82 13.57 -16.61
N ALA A 270 -41.81 13.54 -15.27
CA ALA A 270 -42.04 14.71 -14.44
C ALA A 270 -40.96 15.78 -14.63
N LEU A 271 -39.68 15.41 -14.51
CA LEU A 271 -38.54 16.34 -14.61
C LEU A 271 -38.43 17.02 -15.98
N SER A 272 -38.81 16.32 -17.05
CA SER A 272 -38.73 16.84 -18.42
C SER A 272 -40.03 17.45 -18.94
N LYS A 273 -41.13 17.41 -18.15
CA LYS A 273 -42.48 17.82 -18.55
C LYS A 273 -42.96 17.15 -19.84
N LEU A 274 -42.64 15.88 -20.00
CA LEU A 274 -43.02 15.07 -21.15
C LEU A 274 -43.88 13.91 -20.69
N GLN A 275 -44.81 13.46 -21.52
CA GLN A 275 -45.57 12.24 -21.20
C GLN A 275 -44.66 11.02 -21.15
N VAL A 276 -44.99 10.05 -20.28
CA VAL A 276 -44.25 8.78 -20.13
C VAL A 276 -44.02 8.09 -21.49
N GLY A 277 -45.04 8.05 -22.36
CA GLY A 277 -44.91 7.48 -23.70
C GLY A 277 -43.91 8.22 -24.60
N THR A 278 -43.74 9.52 -24.40
CA THR A 278 -42.73 10.32 -25.12
C THR A 278 -41.32 9.96 -24.66
N ILE A 279 -41.11 9.70 -23.36
CA ILE A 279 -39.80 9.24 -22.84
C ILE A 279 -39.42 7.87 -23.41
N GLU A 280 -40.37 6.94 -23.53
CA GLU A 280 -40.12 5.63 -24.16
C GLU A 280 -39.75 5.78 -25.65
N GLN A 281 -40.38 6.71 -26.37
CA GLN A 281 -39.96 7.04 -27.73
C GLN A 281 -38.53 7.60 -27.78
N TYR A 282 -38.16 8.47 -26.82
CA TYR A 282 -36.79 8.95 -26.71
C TYR A 282 -35.79 7.82 -26.42
N ARG A 283 -36.12 6.87 -25.54
CA ARG A 283 -35.28 5.68 -25.30
C ARG A 283 -35.03 4.89 -26.57
N ILE A 284 -36.06 4.66 -27.38
CA ILE A 284 -35.94 3.96 -28.66
C ILE A 284 -35.06 4.75 -29.64
N LYS A 285 -35.26 6.08 -29.74
CA LYS A 285 -34.45 6.96 -30.60
C LYS A 285 -32.98 6.98 -30.18
N ILE A 286 -32.72 7.19 -28.89
CA ILE A 286 -31.38 7.17 -28.29
C ILE A 286 -30.70 5.83 -28.58
N ARG A 287 -31.40 4.71 -28.36
CA ARG A 287 -30.86 3.37 -28.64
C ARG A 287 -30.44 3.20 -30.10
N LYS A 288 -31.24 3.69 -31.05
CA LYS A 288 -30.92 3.66 -32.48
C LYS A 288 -29.72 4.55 -32.81
N LYS A 289 -29.68 5.78 -32.29
CA LYS A 289 -28.59 6.75 -32.53
C LYS A 289 -27.25 6.30 -31.91
N LEU A 290 -27.30 5.64 -30.75
CA LEU A 290 -26.13 5.05 -30.09
C LEU A 290 -25.73 3.68 -30.66
N ASN A 291 -26.51 3.15 -31.62
CA ASN A 291 -26.30 1.86 -32.28
C ASN A 291 -26.20 0.67 -31.29
N ILE A 292 -27.04 0.65 -30.26
CA ILE A 292 -27.01 -0.37 -29.19
C ILE A 292 -27.85 -1.58 -29.61
N LYS A 293 -27.24 -2.78 -29.59
CA LYS A 293 -27.89 -4.04 -29.95
C LYS A 293 -29.06 -4.36 -29.01
N LYS A 294 -30.10 -5.05 -29.48
CA LYS A 294 -31.26 -5.44 -28.65
C LYS A 294 -30.89 -6.27 -27.40
N SER A 295 -29.78 -7.00 -27.45
CA SER A 295 -29.26 -7.83 -26.35
C SER A 295 -28.56 -7.02 -25.25
N GLU A 296 -28.18 -5.77 -25.51
CA GLU A 296 -27.44 -4.93 -24.56
C GLU A 296 -28.40 -4.02 -23.76
N SER A 297 -28.11 -3.79 -22.49
CA SER A 297 -28.87 -2.82 -21.69
C SER A 297 -28.47 -1.39 -22.08
N LEU A 298 -29.46 -0.53 -22.35
CA LEU A 298 -29.22 0.89 -22.59
C LEU A 298 -28.56 1.55 -21.36
N HIS A 299 -28.96 1.13 -20.16
CA HIS A 299 -28.41 1.66 -18.92
C HIS A 299 -26.92 1.30 -18.76
N ASP A 300 -26.58 0.03 -18.95
CA ASP A 300 -25.19 -0.44 -18.80
C ASP A 300 -24.28 0.19 -19.85
N PHE A 301 -24.79 0.37 -21.08
CA PHE A 301 -24.06 1.08 -22.12
C PHE A 301 -23.74 2.53 -21.72
N LEU A 302 -24.73 3.26 -21.21
CA LEU A 302 -24.56 4.65 -20.76
C LEU A 302 -23.64 4.75 -19.54
N ASN A 303 -23.61 3.75 -18.67
CA ASN A 303 -22.70 3.71 -17.51
C ASN A 303 -21.24 3.56 -17.93
N ASN A 304 -20.97 2.83 -19.02
CA ASN A 304 -19.62 2.56 -19.53
C ASN A 304 -19.04 3.68 -20.43
N ILE A 305 -19.74 4.80 -20.59
CA ILE A 305 -19.26 6.03 -21.25
C ILE A 305 -18.67 6.96 -20.19
#